data_AF-A0A4R0I383-F1
#
_entry.id   AF-A0A4R0I383-F1
#
_cell.length_a   1.000
_cell.length_b   1.000
_cell.length_c   1.000
_cell.angle_alpha   90.00
_cell.angle_beta   90.00
_cell.angle_gamma   90.00
#
_symmetry.space_group_name_H-M   'P 1'
#
loop_
_entity.id
_entity.type
_entity.pdbx_description
1 polymer ?
#
loop_
_entity_poly.entity_id
_entity_poly.type
_entity_poly.pdbx_seq_one_letter_code
_entity_poly.pdbx_strand_id
1 'polypeptide(L)' 'MNYTWDDIFDRAEPVVGDDGRWQKVELDLKVGDTIPLPGTTKGPATVETAGVYRYDIHPSGILLRRV' A
#
# COMPACT_ATOMS: atom_id res chain seq x y z
N MET A 1 6.46 -3.28 -12.79
CA MET A 1 5.41 -4.28 -12.56
C MET A 1 4.14 -3.55 -12.14
N ASN A 2 2.96 -4.02 -12.56
CA ASN A 2 1.69 -3.41 -12.15
C ASN A 2 1.14 -4.20 -10.97
N TYR A 3 0.99 -3.55 -9.81
CA TYR A 3 0.33 -4.15 -8.66
C TYR A 3 -1.19 -3.97 -8.79
N THR A 4 -1.95 -4.98 -8.38
CA THR A 4 -3.40 -4.86 -8.18
C THR A 4 -3.73 -4.64 -6.70
N TRP A 5 -4.98 -4.30 -6.41
CA TRP A 5 -5.41 -4.14 -5.03
C TRP A 5 -5.47 -5.47 -4.27
N ASP A 6 -5.82 -6.55 -4.96
CA ASP A 6 -5.82 -7.90 -4.40
C ASP A 6 -4.39 -8.34 -4.04
N ASP A 7 -3.38 -8.03 -4.89
CA ASP A 7 -1.96 -8.30 -4.57
C ASP A 7 -1.49 -7.61 -3.27
N ILE A 8 -2.04 -6.43 -2.98
CA ILE A 8 -1.70 -5.67 -1.78
C ILE A 8 -2.37 -6.30 -0.55
N PHE A 9 -3.63 -6.71 -0.67
CA PHE A 9 -4.33 -7.39 0.42
C PHE A 9 -3.81 -8.79 0.71
N ASP A 10 -3.46 -9.56 -0.32
CA ASP A 10 -2.91 -10.91 -0.15
C ASP A 10 -1.55 -10.90 0.59
N ARG A 11 -0.83 -9.79 0.51
CA ARG A 11 0.45 -9.55 1.21
C ARG A 11 0.27 -8.82 2.54
N ALA A 12 -0.95 -8.40 2.87
CA ALA A 12 -1.22 -7.67 4.09
C ALA A 12 -1.17 -8.62 5.28
N GLU A 13 -0.31 -8.31 6.25
CA GLU A 13 -0.38 -8.97 7.54
C GLU A 13 -1.42 -8.23 8.41
N PRO A 14 -2.50 -8.91 8.86
CA PRO A 14 -3.50 -8.28 9.70
C PRO A 14 -2.92 -8.03 11.09
N VAL A 15 -2.47 -6.80 11.34
CA VAL A 15 -2.13 -6.34 12.69
C VAL A 15 -3.40 -5.81 13.35
N VAL A 16 -3.97 -6.59 14.26
CA VAL A 16 -5.09 -6.13 15.11
C VAL A 16 -4.51 -5.22 16.21
N GLY A 17 -4.45 -3.92 15.94
CA GLY A 17 -4.28 -2.91 17.00
C GLY A 17 -5.58 -2.73 17.79
N ASP A 18 -5.45 -2.43 19.08
CA ASP A 18 -6.54 -2.19 20.07
C ASP A 18 -7.56 -1.11 19.66
N ASP A 19 -7.26 -0.38 18.59
CA ASP A 19 -7.95 0.77 18.03
C ASP A 19 -8.68 0.48 16.69
N GLY A 20 -8.67 -0.78 16.24
CA GLY A 20 -9.61 -1.22 15.21
C GLY A 20 -9.25 -0.82 13.77
N ARG A 21 -8.21 -1.47 13.24
CA ARG A 21 -7.94 -1.76 11.81
C ARG A 21 -6.96 -0.82 11.11
N TRP A 22 -5.67 -0.91 11.44
CA TRP A 22 -4.62 -0.56 10.47
C TRP A 22 -3.93 -1.85 10.01
N GLN A 23 -4.20 -2.30 8.79
CA GLN A 23 -3.42 -3.40 8.19
C GLN A 23 -2.11 -2.83 7.65
N LYS A 24 -0.99 -3.49 7.93
CA LYS A 24 0.33 -3.09 7.46
C LYS A 24 0.74 -4.00 6.31
N VAL A 25 1.14 -3.40 5.20
CA VAL A 25 1.69 -4.12 4.04
C VAL A 25 3.02 -3.51 3.68
N GLU A 26 4.10 -4.27 3.74
CA GLU A 26 5.41 -3.84 3.24
C GLU A 26 5.64 -4.41 1.84
N LEU A 27 5.98 -3.53 0.90
CA LEU A 27 6.30 -3.89 -0.47
C LEU A 27 7.69 -3.36 -0.80
N ASP A 28 8.56 -4.25 -1.26
CA ASP A 28 9.80 -3.87 -1.93
C ASP A 28 9.48 -3.47 -3.37
N LEU A 29 9.45 -2.16 -3.62
CA LEU A 29 9.06 -1.57 -4.90
C LEU A 29 10.29 -1.11 -5.68
N LYS A 30 10.26 -1.32 -6.99
CA LYS A 30 11.30 -0.89 -7.92
C LYS A 30 10.87 0.34 -8.71
N VAL A 31 11.85 1.08 -9.21
CA VAL A 31 11.59 2.22 -10.10
C VAL A 31 10.81 1.74 -11.33
N GLY A 32 9.72 2.44 -11.66
CA GLY A 32 8.83 2.11 -12.76
C GLY A 32 7.74 1.10 -12.40
N ASP A 33 7.68 0.61 -11.15
CA ASP A 33 6.51 -0.09 -10.67
C ASP A 33 5.31 0.85 -10.56
N THR A 34 4.13 0.34 -10.88
CA THR A 34 2.88 1.10 -10.80
C THR A 34 2.02 0.49 -9.71
N ILE A 35 1.60 1.32 -8.77
CA ILE A 35 0.79 0.94 -7.62
C ILE A 35 -0.62 1.55 -7.72
N PRO A 36 -1.66 0.77 -7.43
CA PRO A 36 -3.03 1.27 -7.40
C PRO A 36 -3.23 2.07 -6.10
N LEU A 37 -3.96 3.19 -6.21
CA LEU A 37 -4.35 4.03 -5.06
C LEU A 37 -5.89 4.09 -4.93
N PRO A 38 -6.54 2.95 -4.61
CA PRO A 38 -7.99 2.91 -4.52
C PRO A 38 -8.49 3.80 -3.38
N GLY A 39 -9.66 4.41 -3.58
CA GLY A 39 -10.22 5.36 -2.62
C GLY A 39 -9.59 6.76 -2.67
N THR A 40 -8.64 7.01 -3.58
CA THR A 40 -8.14 8.36 -3.86
C THR A 40 -8.66 8.86 -5.22
N THR A 41 -8.80 10.18 -5.37
CA THR A 41 -9.12 10.79 -6.67
C THR A 41 -7.93 10.80 -7.63
N LYS A 42 -6.76 10.38 -7.15
CA LYS A 42 -5.55 10.25 -7.96
C LYS A 42 -5.53 8.85 -8.56
N GLY A 43 -5.23 8.76 -9.85
CA GLY A 43 -5.00 7.49 -10.53
C GLY A 43 -3.82 6.72 -9.93
N PRO A 44 -3.47 5.55 -10.51
CA PRO A 44 -2.31 4.78 -10.06
C PRO A 44 -1.03 5.64 -10.03
N ALA A 45 -0.18 5.39 -9.04
CA ALA A 45 1.09 6.10 -8.88
C ALA A 45 2.25 5.25 -9.40
N THR A 46 3.21 5.89 -10.05
CA THR A 46 4.46 5.26 -10.48
C THR A 46 5.54 5.50 -9.44
N VAL A 47 6.26 4.45 -9.10
CA VAL A 47 7.37 4.47 -8.15
C VAL A 47 8.58 5.11 -8.82
N GLU A 48 8.97 6.29 -8.35
CA GLU A 48 10.12 7.04 -8.86
C GLU A 48 11.43 6.70 -8.14
N THR A 49 11.35 6.05 -6.97
CA THR A 49 12.52 5.65 -6.18
C THR A 49 12.32 4.26 -5.62
N ALA A 50 13.27 3.36 -5.83
CA ALA A 50 13.19 2.02 -5.28
C ALA A 50 13.33 2.02 -3.74
N GLY A 51 12.67 1.07 -3.09
CA GLY A 51 12.78 0.86 -1.65
C GLY A 51 11.58 0.13 -1.05
N VAL A 52 11.60 -0.01 0.28
CA VAL A 52 10.48 -0.59 1.02
C VAL A 52 9.45 0.49 1.31
N TYR A 53 8.22 0.24 0.87
CA TYR A 53 7.06 1.07 1.11
C TYR A 53 6.08 0.33 2.01
N ARG A 54 5.45 1.07 2.92
CA ARG A 54 4.43 0.56 3.82
C ARG A 54 3.07 1.19 3.54
N TYR A 55 2.08 0.36 3.29
CA TYR A 55 0.68 0.76 3.36
C TYR A 55 0.16 0.60 4.79
N ASP A 56 -0.43 1.67 5.29
CA ASP A 56 -1.27 1.66 6.49
C ASP A 56 -2.74 1.74 5.98
N ILE A 57 -3.52 0.67 6.12
CA ILE A 57 -4.90 0.56 5.58
C ILE A 57 -5.94 0.65 6.71
N HIS A 58 -6.80 1.68 6.69
CA HIS A 58 -7.89 1.90 7.64
C HIS A 58 -9.26 1.98 6.94
N PRO A 59 -10.39 1.65 7.60
CA PRO A 59 -11.73 1.80 6.99
C PRO A 59 -12.03 3.21 6.45
N SER A 60 -11.39 4.24 6.99
CA SER A 60 -11.55 5.63 6.53
C SER A 60 -10.60 6.03 5.39
N GLY A 61 -9.66 5.18 4.97
CA GLY A 61 -8.70 5.49 3.92
C GLY A 61 -7.38 4.73 4.02
N ILE A 62 -6.56 4.88 2.99
CA ILE A 62 -5.25 4.21 2.85
C ILE A 62 -4.15 5.28 2.83
N LEU A 63 -3.06 5.00 3.53
CA LEU A 63 -1.88 5.86 3.53
C LEU A 63 -0.65 5.06 3.15
N LEU A 64 0.12 5.56 2.18
CA LEU A 64 1.40 4.99 1.78
C LEU A 64 2.54 5.83 2.34
N ARG A 65 3.51 5.20 3.01
CA ARG A 65 4.73 5.83 3.50
C ARG A 65 5.94 5.02 3.10
N ARG A 66 7.09 5.66 2.92
CA ARG A 66 8.37 4.97 2.80
C ARG A 66 8.86 4.58 4.20
N VAL A 67 9.40 3.37 4.35
CA VAL A 67 10.06 2.89 5.59
C VAL A 67 11.55 3.17 5.53
#